data_AF-A0A956GIJ9-F1
#
_entry.id   AF-A0A956GIJ9-F1
#
_cell.length_a   1.000
_cell.length_b   1.000
_cell.length_c   1.000
_cell.angle_alpha   90.00
_cell.angle_beta   90.00
_cell.angle_gamma   90.00
#
_symmetry.space_group_name_H-M   'P 1'
#
loop_
_entity.id
_entity.type
_entity.pdbx_description
1 polymer ?
#
loop_
_entity_poly.entity_id
_entity_poly.type
_entity_poly.pdbx_seq_one_letter_code
_entity_poly.pdbx_strand_id
1 'polypeptide(L)'
;MQTTVHFNQLPKSVRERFIAATHDQGSPTPLLATKMTPGGMIAWAVIAVLVAVFTARFAWSSGITSPYSGPWQIPGLVALTGIVLSAAWVVFAAVKRQLMKSRMPYVPGMYLLGADLIDARSPQLRVVPLMACRPQIVHHHYNGAYVRTSFRFTPPTGGAFEFSVRPRHAAEAVIDEIEKTIRLVAVVKQIGDQEVLAKIDVFAGLRD
;
A
#
# COMPACT_ATOMS: atom_id res chain seq x y z
N MET A 1 -8.85 -15.79 -12.15
CA MET A 1 -7.80 -16.49 -11.40
C MET A 1 -6.88 -15.43 -10.81
N GLN A 2 -6.48 -15.55 -9.54
CA GLN A 2 -5.48 -14.66 -8.94
C GLN A 2 -4.09 -15.14 -9.36
N THR A 3 -3.25 -14.23 -9.84
CA THR A 3 -1.87 -14.56 -10.22
C THR A 3 -0.91 -13.79 -9.33
N THR A 4 0.05 -14.50 -8.73
CA THR A 4 1.14 -13.87 -7.97
C THR A 4 2.42 -14.04 -8.77
N VAL A 5 3.03 -12.94 -9.20
CA VAL A 5 4.22 -12.95 -10.04
C VAL A 5 5.27 -12.02 -9.45
N HIS A 6 6.53 -12.44 -9.46
CA HIS A 6 7.61 -11.56 -9.04
C HIS A 6 7.84 -10.49 -10.13
N PHE A 7 7.99 -9.21 -9.76
CA PHE A 7 8.14 -8.11 -10.72
C PHE A 7 9.22 -8.38 -11.77
N ASN A 8 10.40 -8.88 -11.36
CA ASN A 8 11.50 -9.20 -12.28
C ASN A 8 11.23 -10.34 -13.26
N GLN A 9 10.20 -11.16 -13.03
CA GLN A 9 9.78 -12.23 -13.94
C GLN A 9 8.83 -11.74 -15.04
N LEU A 10 8.33 -10.50 -14.94
CA LEU A 10 7.49 -9.91 -15.96
C LEU A 10 8.27 -9.62 -17.24
N PRO A 11 7.65 -9.80 -18.42
CA PRO A 11 8.21 -9.34 -19.68
C PRO A 11 8.62 -7.86 -19.61
N LYS A 12 9.71 -7.50 -20.30
CA LYS A 12 10.28 -6.14 -20.25
C LYS A 12 9.24 -5.06 -20.59
N SER A 13 8.43 -5.29 -21.63
CA SER A 13 7.35 -4.38 -22.04
C SER A 13 6.30 -4.14 -20.95
N VAL A 14 5.88 -5.20 -20.25
CA VAL A 14 4.92 -5.12 -19.14
C VAL A 14 5.52 -4.37 -17.95
N ARG A 15 6.81 -4.61 -17.63
CA ARG A 15 7.51 -3.90 -16.56
C ARG A 15 7.58 -2.40 -16.82
N GLU A 16 8.00 -1.99 -18.01
CA GLU A 16 8.15 -0.57 -18.37
C GLU A 16 6.81 0.15 -18.34
N ARG A 17 5.75 -0.48 -18.87
CA ARG A 17 4.39 0.07 -18.80
C ARG A 17 3.87 0.17 -17.39
N PHE A 18 4.10 -0.85 -16.56
CA PHE A 18 3.71 -0.82 -15.16
C PHE A 18 4.45 0.28 -14.38
N ILE A 19 5.76 0.42 -14.57
CA ILE A 19 6.55 1.50 -13.99
C ILE A 19 5.97 2.86 -14.42
N ALA A 20 5.81 3.08 -15.72
CA ALA A 20 5.29 4.33 -16.26
C ALA A 20 3.89 4.66 -15.72
N ALA A 21 3.01 3.66 -15.61
CA ALA A 21 1.68 3.82 -15.03
C ALA A 21 1.73 4.20 -13.53
N THR A 22 2.60 3.57 -12.72
CA THR A 22 2.72 3.90 -11.28
C THR A 22 3.33 5.27 -11.01
N HIS A 23 4.09 5.80 -11.96
CA HIS A 23 4.66 7.15 -11.94
C HIS A 23 3.76 8.21 -12.57
N ASP A 24 2.54 7.85 -12.99
CA ASP A 24 1.60 8.74 -13.68
C ASP A 24 2.18 9.34 -14.99
N GLN A 25 3.13 8.63 -15.63
CA GLN A 25 3.86 9.07 -16.83
C GLN A 25 3.48 8.29 -18.11
N GLY A 26 2.68 7.23 -17.99
CA GLY A 26 2.37 6.34 -19.11
C GLY A 26 0.89 5.98 -19.22
N SER A 27 0.53 5.41 -20.37
CA SER A 27 -0.78 4.83 -20.61
C SER A 27 -0.73 3.30 -20.46
N PRO A 28 -1.69 2.68 -19.74
CA PRO A 28 -2.85 3.29 -19.08
C PRO A 28 -2.51 3.92 -17.73
N THR A 29 -3.16 5.04 -17.41
CA THR A 29 -3.10 5.67 -16.07
C THR A 29 -3.97 4.90 -15.07
N PRO A 30 -3.55 4.76 -13.80
CA PRO A 30 -4.34 4.06 -12.78
C PRO A 30 -5.63 4.82 -12.51
N LEU A 31 -6.76 4.11 -12.59
CA LEU A 31 -8.08 4.68 -12.29
C LEU A 31 -8.25 4.94 -10.79
N LEU A 32 -7.72 4.05 -9.97
CA LEU A 32 -7.60 4.21 -8.53
C LEU A 32 -6.18 3.83 -8.09
N ALA A 33 -5.59 4.65 -7.22
CA ALA A 33 -4.27 4.38 -6.65
C ALA A 33 -4.25 4.71 -5.16
N THR A 34 -3.91 3.73 -4.34
CA THR A 34 -3.59 3.91 -2.92
C THR A 34 -2.10 3.73 -2.74
N LYS A 35 -1.35 4.83 -2.89
CA LYS A 35 0.11 4.86 -2.70
C LYS A 35 0.43 4.71 -1.21
N MET A 36 1.43 3.89 -0.89
CA MET A 36 1.80 3.62 0.49
C MET A 36 2.62 4.77 1.08
N THR A 37 1.98 5.66 1.83
CA THR A 37 2.70 6.75 2.50
C THR A 37 3.56 6.23 3.67
N PRO A 38 4.80 6.68 3.82
CA PRO A 38 5.66 6.27 4.92
C PRO A 38 5.30 6.93 6.27
N GLY A 39 4.39 7.92 6.26
CA GLY A 39 4.15 8.83 7.38
C GLY A 39 3.82 8.15 8.71
N GLY A 40 2.98 7.11 8.71
CA GLY A 40 2.61 6.42 9.94
C GLY A 40 3.80 5.76 10.65
N MET A 41 4.70 5.13 9.89
CA MET A 41 5.86 4.46 10.48
C MET A 41 6.92 5.47 10.98
N ILE A 42 7.10 6.57 10.25
CA ILE A 42 8.00 7.66 10.68
C ILE A 42 7.48 8.27 11.99
N ALA A 43 6.17 8.54 12.09
CA ALA A 43 5.57 9.07 13.31
C ALA A 43 5.81 8.15 14.52
N TRP A 44 5.60 6.84 14.37
CA TRP A 44 5.88 5.86 15.42
C TRP A 44 7.37 5.78 15.79
N ALA A 45 8.27 5.86 14.82
CA ALA A 45 9.70 5.89 15.08
C ALA A 45 10.11 7.14 15.87
N VAL A 46 9.57 8.32 15.51
CA VAL A 46 9.79 9.57 16.25
C VAL A 46 9.27 9.46 17.68
N ILE A 47 8.07 8.93 17.88
CA ILE A 47 7.50 8.71 19.23
C ILE A 47 8.40 7.77 20.05
N ALA A 48 8.85 6.66 19.47
CA ALA A 48 9.72 5.70 20.16
C ALA A 48 11.04 6.34 20.61
N VAL A 49 11.65 7.18 19.76
CA VAL A 49 12.87 7.92 20.12
C VAL A 49 12.59 8.95 21.21
N LEU A 50 11.50 9.70 21.13
CA LEU A 50 11.14 10.69 22.16
C LEU A 50 10.91 10.02 23.53
N VAL A 51 10.21 8.89 23.56
CA VAL A 51 10.01 8.10 24.78
C VAL A 51 11.36 7.65 25.34
N ALA A 52 12.24 7.07 24.52
CA ALA A 52 13.55 6.62 24.96
C ALA A 52 14.41 7.76 25.53
N VAL A 53 14.42 8.92 24.86
CA VAL A 53 15.16 10.12 25.33
C VAL A 53 14.59 10.62 26.65
N PHE A 54 13.25 10.70 26.78
CA PHE A 54 12.60 11.14 28.01
C PHE A 54 12.90 10.19 29.18
N THR A 55 12.80 8.87 28.96
CA THR A 55 13.12 7.87 29.98
C THR A 55 14.59 7.93 30.39
N ALA A 56 15.52 8.06 29.42
CA ALA A 56 16.95 8.21 29.73
C ALA A 56 17.24 9.49 30.52
N ARG A 57 16.61 10.61 30.15
CA ARG A 57 16.78 11.87 30.87
C ARG A 57 16.23 11.83 32.28
N PHE A 58 15.07 11.19 32.45
CA PHE A 58 14.43 10.96 33.75
C PHE A 58 15.32 10.08 34.64
N ALA A 59 15.83 8.97 34.11
CA ALA A 59 16.75 8.07 34.83
C ALA A 59 18.05 8.78 35.28
N TRP A 60 18.57 9.67 34.44
CA TRP A 60 19.72 10.51 34.80
C TRP A 60 19.39 11.50 35.92
N SER A 61 18.21 12.15 35.87
CA SER A 61 17.81 13.13 36.90
C SER A 61 17.42 12.48 38.23
N SER A 62 16.92 11.25 38.22
CA SER A 62 16.48 10.55 39.43
C SER A 62 17.62 9.89 40.21
N GLY A 63 18.86 9.91 39.68
CA GLY A 63 20.01 9.29 40.33
C GLY A 63 19.98 7.76 40.32
N ILE A 64 19.09 7.13 39.53
CA ILE A 64 19.04 5.66 39.34
C ILE A 64 20.35 5.12 38.77
N THR A 65 21.11 5.96 38.07
CA THR A 65 22.43 5.62 37.51
C THR A 65 23.58 5.74 38.53
N SER A 66 23.33 6.25 39.74
CA SER A 66 24.37 6.39 40.77
C SER A 66 24.69 5.04 41.42
N PRO A 67 25.96 4.77 41.77
CA PRO A 67 26.30 3.59 42.56
C PRO A 67 25.56 3.67 43.91
N TYR A 68 24.91 2.57 44.33
CA TYR A 68 24.16 2.45 45.60
C TYR A 68 22.81 3.19 45.70
N SER A 69 22.15 3.46 44.58
CA SER A 69 20.73 3.86 44.65
C SER A 69 19.88 2.68 45.14
N GLY A 70 18.80 2.94 45.89
CA GLY A 70 18.05 1.95 46.67
C GLY A 70 17.48 0.75 45.89
N PRO A 71 16.58 -0.06 46.50
CA PRO A 71 16.16 -1.37 45.96
C PRO A 71 15.57 -1.36 44.53
N TRP A 72 15.20 -0.18 44.02
CA TRP A 72 14.66 0.04 42.68
C TRP A 72 15.71 0.21 41.57
N GLN A 73 17.01 0.20 41.88
CA GLN A 73 18.06 0.41 40.89
C GLN A 73 18.08 -0.65 39.78
N ILE A 74 18.12 -1.94 40.16
CA ILE A 74 18.22 -3.04 39.21
C ILE A 74 16.96 -3.13 38.34
N PRO A 75 15.72 -3.12 38.89
CA PRO A 75 14.51 -3.11 38.08
C PRO A 75 14.44 -1.89 37.14
N GLY A 76 14.86 -0.71 37.61
CA GLY A 76 14.88 0.52 36.82
C GLY A 76 15.84 0.45 35.62
N LEU A 77 17.05 -0.08 35.83
CA LEU A 77 18.04 -0.28 34.76
C LEU A 77 17.58 -1.31 33.73
N VAL A 78 16.96 -2.41 34.16
CA VAL A 78 16.39 -3.42 33.26
C VAL A 78 15.28 -2.81 32.41
N ALA A 79 14.36 -2.06 33.03
CA ALA A 79 13.28 -1.38 32.31
C ALA A 79 13.80 -0.35 31.29
N LEU A 80 14.77 0.48 31.69
CA LEU A 80 15.41 1.46 30.80
C LEU A 80 16.07 0.77 29.60
N THR A 81 16.83 -0.29 29.84
CA THR A 81 17.50 -1.06 28.79
C THR A 81 16.48 -1.66 27.83
N GLY A 82 15.39 -2.23 28.35
CA GLY A 82 14.29 -2.77 27.53
C GLY A 82 13.65 -1.71 26.64
N ILE A 83 13.41 -0.50 27.16
CA ILE A 83 12.85 0.63 26.40
C ILE A 83 13.82 1.07 25.29
N VAL A 84 15.10 1.22 25.60
CA VAL A 84 16.12 1.64 24.63
C VAL A 84 16.29 0.60 23.52
N LEU A 85 16.37 -0.69 23.85
CA LEU A 85 16.46 -1.77 22.86
C LEU A 85 15.21 -1.84 21.99
N SER A 86 14.02 -1.66 22.57
CA SER A 86 12.76 -1.63 21.82
C SER A 86 12.71 -0.45 20.85
N ALA A 87 13.14 0.74 21.29
CA ALA A 87 13.23 1.92 20.43
C ALA A 87 14.24 1.71 19.29
N ALA A 88 15.42 1.17 19.59
CA ALA A 88 16.43 0.83 18.58
C ALA A 88 15.89 -0.17 17.54
N TRP A 89 15.15 -1.20 17.98
CA TRP A 89 14.52 -2.17 17.09
C TRP A 89 13.47 -1.54 16.17
N VAL A 90 12.62 -0.65 16.69
CA VAL A 90 11.62 0.08 15.89
C VAL A 90 12.30 0.94 14.82
N VAL A 91 13.36 1.66 15.19
CA VAL A 91 14.15 2.46 14.24
C VAL A 91 14.79 1.59 13.17
N PHE A 92 15.42 0.48 13.57
CA PHE A 92 16.03 -0.47 12.64
C PHE A 92 15.00 -1.07 11.67
N ALA A 93 13.84 -1.49 12.16
CA ALA A 93 12.76 -2.02 11.33
C ALA A 93 12.22 -0.97 10.34
N ALA A 94 12.09 0.29 10.77
CA ALA A 94 11.68 1.39 9.90
C ALA A 94 12.70 1.65 8.78
N VAL A 95 14.00 1.72 9.12
CA VAL A 95 15.09 1.89 8.15
C VAL A 95 15.13 0.72 7.17
N LYS A 96 15.09 -0.52 7.65
CA LYS A 96 15.06 -1.72 6.79
C LYS A 96 13.90 -1.67 5.81
N ARG A 97 12.70 -1.32 6.27
CA ARG A 97 11.52 -1.22 5.40
C ARG A 97 11.68 -0.12 4.36
N GLN A 98 12.24 1.03 4.74
CA GLN A 98 12.49 2.14 3.82
C GLN A 98 13.52 1.76 2.75
N LEU A 99 14.59 1.07 3.13
CA LEU A 99 15.61 0.56 2.20
C LEU A 99 15.01 -0.47 1.22
N MET A 100 14.13 -1.36 1.69
CA MET A 100 13.43 -2.30 0.81
C MET A 100 12.48 -1.59 -0.17
N LYS A 101 11.81 -0.52 0.25
CA LYS A 101 10.97 0.31 -0.62
C LYS A 101 11.79 1.04 -1.68
N SER A 102 12.94 1.61 -1.30
CA SER A 102 13.81 2.36 -2.22
C SER A 102 14.40 1.52 -3.35
N ARG A 103 14.35 0.19 -3.25
CA ARG A 103 14.88 -0.74 -4.27
C ARG A 103 13.84 -1.13 -5.32
N MET A 104 12.58 -0.72 -5.18
CA MET A 104 11.55 -1.02 -6.17
C MET A 104 11.58 0.04 -7.27
N PRO A 105 11.55 -0.35 -8.56
CA PRO A 105 11.55 0.60 -9.68
C PRO A 105 10.16 1.22 -9.93
N TYR A 106 9.18 0.94 -9.07
CA TYR A 106 7.80 1.42 -9.13
C TYR A 106 7.36 1.93 -7.76
N VAL A 107 6.33 2.78 -7.74
CA VAL A 107 5.78 3.29 -6.48
C VAL A 107 4.99 2.19 -5.77
N PRO A 108 5.30 1.84 -4.50
CA PRO A 108 4.57 0.78 -3.80
C PRO A 108 3.15 1.23 -3.40
N GLY A 109 2.17 0.39 -3.68
CA GLY A 109 0.76 0.71 -3.43
C GLY A 109 -0.21 -0.35 -3.94
N MET A 110 -1.49 -0.03 -3.86
CA MET A 110 -2.55 -0.79 -4.54
C MET A 110 -3.04 0.04 -5.72
N TYR A 111 -3.30 -0.61 -6.85
CA TYR A 111 -3.67 0.06 -8.09
C TYR A 111 -4.86 -0.66 -8.74
N LEU A 112 -5.73 0.11 -9.37
CA LEU A 112 -6.70 -0.36 -10.34
C LEU A 112 -6.25 0.15 -11.71
N LEU A 113 -5.69 -0.74 -12.53
CA LEU A 113 -5.17 -0.43 -13.86
C LEU A 113 -5.98 -1.21 -14.88
N GLY A 114 -6.76 -0.50 -15.71
CA GLY A 114 -7.70 -1.14 -16.63
C GLY A 114 -8.67 -2.04 -15.88
N ALA A 115 -8.75 -3.32 -16.27
CA ALA A 115 -9.61 -4.31 -15.64
C ALA A 115 -8.94 -5.10 -14.51
N ASP A 116 -7.81 -4.62 -13.98
CA ASP A 116 -6.96 -5.37 -13.06
C ASP A 116 -6.68 -4.63 -11.75
N LEU A 117 -6.87 -5.33 -10.64
CA LEU A 117 -6.48 -4.91 -9.30
C LEU A 117 -5.09 -5.47 -9.00
N ILE A 118 -4.15 -4.58 -8.70
CA ILE A 118 -2.74 -4.93 -8.49
C ILE A 118 -2.33 -4.49 -7.09
N ASP A 119 -1.84 -5.45 -6.30
CA ASP A 119 -1.15 -5.17 -5.05
C ASP A 119 0.36 -5.18 -5.33
N ALA A 120 0.94 -3.99 -5.33
CA ALA A 120 2.35 -3.74 -5.56
C ALA A 120 3.05 -3.22 -4.30
N ARG A 121 2.57 -3.61 -3.11
CA ARG A 121 3.24 -3.26 -1.84
C ARG A 121 4.55 -4.03 -1.63
N SER A 122 4.77 -5.09 -2.39
CA SER A 122 5.96 -5.95 -2.33
C SER A 122 6.50 -6.25 -3.74
N PRO A 123 7.71 -6.84 -3.86
CA PRO A 123 8.25 -7.33 -5.14
C PRO A 123 7.41 -8.43 -5.77
N GLN A 124 6.63 -9.16 -4.98
CA GLN A 124 5.63 -10.09 -5.46
C GLN A 124 4.35 -9.30 -5.73
N LEU A 125 4.04 -9.15 -7.02
CA LEU A 125 2.84 -8.49 -7.49
C LEU A 125 1.70 -9.49 -7.43
N ARG A 126 0.62 -9.09 -6.76
CA ARG A 126 -0.64 -9.84 -6.79
C ARG A 126 -1.58 -9.17 -7.77
N VAL A 127 -1.84 -9.83 -8.89
CA VAL A 127 -2.73 -9.36 -9.94
C VAL A 127 -4.05 -10.12 -9.84
N VAL A 128 -5.14 -9.37 -9.75
CA VAL A 128 -6.49 -9.91 -9.58
C VAL A 128 -7.39 -9.28 -10.65
N PRO A 129 -8.05 -10.08 -11.50
CA PRO A 129 -9.03 -9.56 -12.43
C PRO A 129 -10.19 -8.90 -11.69
N LEU A 130 -10.56 -7.70 -12.11
CA LEU A 130 -11.68 -6.95 -11.54
C LEU A 130 -13.00 -7.73 -11.63
N MET A 131 -13.19 -8.45 -12.74
CA MET A 131 -14.34 -9.34 -12.98
C MET A 131 -14.50 -10.46 -11.95
N ALA A 132 -13.40 -10.86 -11.31
CA ALA A 132 -13.43 -11.89 -10.27
C ALA A 132 -13.84 -11.33 -8.90
N CYS A 133 -13.89 -10.00 -8.75
CA CYS A 133 -14.19 -9.34 -7.50
C CYS A 133 -15.63 -8.84 -7.47
N ARG A 134 -16.25 -8.86 -6.29
CA ARG A 134 -17.49 -8.12 -6.05
C ARG A 134 -17.15 -6.71 -5.54
N PRO A 135 -17.51 -5.64 -6.27
CA PRO A 135 -17.30 -4.28 -5.77
C PRO A 135 -18.31 -3.98 -4.66
N GLN A 136 -17.82 -3.43 -3.56
CA GLN A 136 -18.63 -2.80 -2.51
C GLN A 136 -18.29 -1.31 -2.54
N ILE A 137 -19.28 -0.49 -2.88
CA ILE A 137 -19.11 0.95 -3.02
C ILE A 137 -19.96 1.59 -1.93
N VAL A 138 -19.32 2.38 -1.06
CA VAL A 138 -19.98 2.99 0.09
C VAL A 138 -19.74 4.49 0.09
N HIS A 139 -20.80 5.28 -0.03
CA HIS A 139 -20.75 6.73 0.14
C HIS A 139 -20.80 7.06 1.64
N HIS A 140 -19.80 7.77 2.13
CA HIS A 140 -19.73 8.22 3.50
C HIS A 140 -20.19 9.67 3.61
N HIS A 141 -21.08 9.91 4.58
CA HIS A 141 -21.60 11.24 4.91
C HIS A 141 -21.27 11.55 6.37
N TYR A 142 -21.01 12.82 6.67
CA TYR A 142 -20.83 13.34 8.02
C TYR A 142 -21.69 14.60 8.16
N ASN A 143 -22.61 14.61 9.13
CA ASN A 143 -23.60 15.67 9.31
C ASN A 143 -24.38 16.00 8.02
N GLY A 144 -24.75 14.98 7.25
CA GLY A 144 -25.45 15.13 5.96
C GLY A 144 -24.56 15.54 4.78
N ALA A 145 -23.38 16.11 5.04
CA ALA A 145 -22.42 16.46 4.01
C ALA A 145 -21.67 15.21 3.51
N TYR A 146 -21.48 15.12 2.20
CA TYR A 146 -20.68 14.05 1.59
C TYR A 146 -19.19 14.22 1.93
N VAL A 147 -18.53 13.14 2.34
CA VAL A 147 -17.11 13.15 2.77
C VAL A 147 -16.21 12.42 1.79
N ARG A 148 -16.60 11.19 1.41
CA ARG A 148 -15.83 10.31 0.50
C ARG A 148 -16.67 9.12 0.06
N THR A 149 -16.27 8.50 -1.04
CA THR A 149 -16.70 7.15 -1.44
C THR A 149 -15.56 6.18 -1.18
N SER A 150 -15.86 5.07 -0.54
CA SER A 150 -14.93 3.95 -0.37
C SER A 150 -15.27 2.85 -1.36
N PHE A 151 -14.26 2.36 -2.07
CA PHE A 151 -14.36 1.24 -3.01
C PHE A 151 -13.62 0.07 -2.39
N ARG A 152 -14.34 -1.02 -2.11
CA ARG A 152 -13.76 -2.25 -1.60
C ARG A 152 -14.01 -3.39 -2.59
N PHE A 153 -12.93 -3.99 -3.06
CA PHE A 153 -12.99 -5.14 -3.95
C PHE A 153 -12.51 -6.38 -3.20
N THR A 154 -13.40 -7.36 -3.08
CA THR A 154 -13.09 -8.61 -2.38
C THR A 154 -12.90 -9.73 -3.40
N PRO A 155 -11.67 -10.21 -3.62
CA PRO A 155 -11.43 -11.37 -4.46
C PRO A 155 -11.92 -12.66 -3.78
N PRO A 156 -12.13 -13.76 -4.54
CA PRO A 156 -12.50 -15.06 -3.97
C PRO A 156 -11.43 -15.62 -3.04
N THR A 157 -10.16 -15.29 -3.31
CA THR A 157 -9.00 -15.68 -2.51
C THR A 157 -8.15 -14.45 -2.19
N GLY A 158 -7.67 -14.36 -0.95
CA GLY A 158 -6.79 -13.29 -0.49
C GLY A 158 -7.49 -12.10 0.16
N GLY A 159 -6.70 -11.08 0.51
CA GLY A 159 -7.19 -9.85 1.16
C GLY A 159 -7.88 -8.87 0.20
N ALA A 160 -8.80 -8.07 0.73
CA ALA A 160 -9.52 -7.05 -0.04
C ALA A 160 -8.60 -5.90 -0.50
N PHE A 161 -9.00 -5.26 -1.61
CA PHE A 161 -8.43 -4.01 -2.08
C PHE A 161 -9.36 -2.87 -1.66
N GLU A 162 -8.82 -1.82 -1.06
CA GLU A 162 -9.59 -0.68 -0.59
C GLU A 162 -9.02 0.62 -1.12
N PHE A 163 -9.90 1.45 -1.67
CA PHE A 163 -9.61 2.77 -2.21
C PHE A 163 -10.61 3.77 -1.67
N SER A 164 -10.21 5.04 -1.56
CA SER A 164 -11.11 6.11 -1.13
C SER A 164 -10.96 7.31 -2.05
N VAL A 165 -12.09 7.83 -2.54
CA VAL A 165 -12.16 9.02 -3.39
C VAL A 165 -12.98 10.08 -2.67
N ARG A 166 -12.46 11.31 -2.56
CA ARG A 166 -13.10 12.37 -1.75
C ARG A 166 -14.10 13.25 -2.48
N PRO A 167 -13.91 13.67 -3.75
CA PRO A 167 -14.96 14.41 -4.44
C PRO A 167 -16.03 13.45 -4.94
N ARG A 168 -17.31 13.79 -4.75
CA ARG A 168 -18.44 12.95 -5.21
C ARG A 168 -18.39 12.72 -6.71
N HIS A 169 -18.23 13.80 -7.48
CA HIS A 169 -18.13 13.74 -8.94
C HIS A 169 -16.97 12.87 -9.41
N ALA A 170 -15.83 12.87 -8.70
CA ALA A 170 -14.69 12.05 -9.03
C ALA A 170 -14.96 10.57 -8.72
N ALA A 171 -15.69 10.28 -7.65
CA ALA A 171 -16.11 8.92 -7.34
C ALA A 171 -17.11 8.39 -8.38
N GLU A 172 -18.07 9.21 -8.80
CA GLU A 172 -19.03 8.87 -9.87
C GLU A 172 -18.31 8.63 -11.20
N ALA A 173 -17.38 9.50 -11.58
CA ALA A 173 -16.55 9.30 -12.78
C ALA A 173 -15.73 8.00 -12.75
N VAL A 174 -15.22 7.61 -11.56
CA VAL A 174 -14.54 6.32 -11.40
C VAL A 174 -15.50 5.15 -11.58
N ILE A 175 -16.73 5.23 -11.09
CA ILE A 175 -17.74 4.17 -11.27
C ILE A 175 -18.04 4.00 -12.76
N ASP A 176 -18.30 5.11 -13.45
CA ASP A 176 -18.60 5.09 -14.89
C ASP A 176 -17.45 4.50 -15.70
N GLU A 177 -16.21 4.88 -15.37
CA GLU A 177 -15.02 4.36 -16.08
C GLU A 177 -14.76 2.89 -15.75
N ILE A 178 -15.05 2.43 -14.53
CA ILE A 178 -15.02 0.99 -14.18
C ILE A 178 -16.02 0.23 -15.04
N GLU A 179 -17.27 0.67 -15.12
CA GLU A 179 -18.30 0.00 -15.91
C GLU A 179 -17.94 -0.03 -17.39
N LYS A 180 -17.47 1.09 -17.92
CA LYS A 180 -17.01 1.20 -19.30
C LYS A 180 -15.86 0.26 -19.60
N THR A 181 -14.86 0.22 -18.71
CA THR A 181 -13.70 -0.69 -18.84
C THR A 181 -14.13 -2.16 -18.79
N ILE A 182 -15.05 -2.51 -17.89
CA ILE A 182 -15.61 -3.86 -17.78
C ILE A 182 -16.30 -4.26 -19.09
N ARG A 183 -17.19 -3.41 -19.62
CA ARG A 183 -17.89 -3.67 -20.89
C ARG A 183 -16.91 -3.80 -22.05
N LEU A 184 -15.93 -2.89 -22.12
CA LEU A 184 -14.96 -2.86 -23.20
C LEU A 184 -14.08 -4.12 -23.21
N VAL A 185 -13.57 -4.56 -22.05
CA VAL A 185 -12.81 -5.81 -21.94
C VAL A 185 -13.66 -7.02 -22.30
N ALA A 186 -14.94 -7.05 -21.92
CA ALA A 186 -15.85 -8.13 -22.31
C ALA A 186 -16.03 -8.20 -23.83
N VAL A 187 -16.20 -7.07 -24.51
CA VAL A 187 -16.33 -7.00 -25.98
C VAL A 187 -15.04 -7.40 -26.68
N VAL A 188 -13.89 -6.85 -26.27
CA VAL A 188 -12.59 -7.17 -26.89
C VAL A 188 -12.25 -8.65 -26.73
N LYS A 189 -12.55 -9.23 -25.56
CA LYS A 189 -12.36 -10.66 -25.32
C LYS A 189 -13.25 -11.54 -26.21
N GLN A 190 -14.45 -11.10 -26.57
CA GLN A 190 -15.32 -11.81 -27.52
C GLN A 190 -14.78 -11.76 -28.94
N ILE A 191 -14.17 -10.63 -29.34
CA ILE A 191 -13.59 -10.45 -30.68
C ILE A 191 -12.27 -11.22 -30.84
N GLY A 192 -11.56 -11.49 -29.74
CA GLY A 192 -10.28 -12.21 -29.76
C GLY A 192 -9.09 -11.37 -30.21
N ASP A 193 -9.23 -10.04 -30.24
CA ASP A 193 -8.15 -9.11 -30.59
C ASP A 193 -7.21 -8.89 -29.40
N GLN A 194 -6.13 -9.66 -29.36
CA GLN A 194 -5.11 -9.62 -28.31
C GLN A 194 -4.31 -8.31 -28.31
N GLU A 195 -4.15 -7.65 -29.47
CA GLU A 195 -3.38 -6.40 -29.55
C GLU A 195 -4.14 -5.25 -28.88
N VAL A 196 -5.45 -5.18 -29.14
CA VAL A 196 -6.33 -4.20 -28.48
C VAL A 196 -6.39 -4.50 -26.98
N LEU A 197 -6.55 -5.77 -26.58
CA LEU A 197 -6.59 -6.14 -25.17
C LEU A 197 -5.32 -5.72 -24.43
N ALA A 198 -4.14 -5.92 -25.02
CA ALA A 198 -2.88 -5.50 -24.44
C ALA A 198 -2.78 -3.97 -24.27
N LYS A 199 -3.43 -3.16 -25.10
CA LYS A 199 -3.44 -1.69 -24.94
C LYS A 199 -4.25 -1.25 -23.72
N ILE A 200 -5.35 -1.95 -23.42
CA ILE A 200 -6.28 -1.62 -22.33
C ILE A 200 -5.83 -2.24 -20.99
N ASP A 201 -5.33 -3.47 -21.03
CA ASP A 201 -4.91 -4.23 -19.85
C ASP A 201 -3.41 -4.53 -19.93
N VAL A 202 -2.67 -3.96 -18.98
CA VAL A 202 -1.21 -4.11 -18.88
C VAL A 202 -0.80 -5.59 -18.69
N PHE A 203 -1.67 -6.39 -18.08
CA PHE A 203 -1.39 -7.78 -17.71
C PHE A 203 -2.13 -8.81 -18.56
N ALA A 204 -2.73 -8.39 -19.68
CA ALA A 204 -3.47 -9.28 -20.59
C ALA A 204 -2.70 -10.57 -20.93
N GLY A 205 -1.42 -10.45 -21.31
CA GLY A 205 -0.58 -11.58 -21.72
C GLY A 205 -0.06 -12.48 -20.59
N LEU A 206 -0.47 -12.27 -19.33
CA LEU A 206 -0.17 -13.22 -18.22
C LEU A 206 -1.30 -14.22 -17.96
N ARG A 207 -2.40 -14.14 -18.72
CA ARG A 207 -3.65 -14.88 -18.47
C ARG A 207 -3.89 -16.04 -19.41
N ASP A 208 -3.05 -16.17 -20.43
CA ASP A 208 -2.99 -17.31 -21.34
C ASP A 208 -2.20 -18.45 -20.69
#